data_AF-A0A0G0N1U7-F1
#
_entry.id   AF-A0A0G0N1U7-F1
#
_cell.length_a   1.000
_cell.length_b   1.000
_cell.length_c   1.000
_cell.angle_alpha   90.00
_cell.angle_beta   90.00
_cell.angle_gamma   90.00
#
_symmetry.space_group_name_H-M   'P 1'
#
loop_
_entity.id
_entity.type
_entity.pdbx_description
1 polymer ?
#
loop_
_entity_poly.entity_id
_entity_poly.type
_entity_poly.pdbx_seq_one_letter_code
_entity_poly.pdbx_strand_id
1 'polypeptide(L)'
;MDQEKPKIEKAQGVEKLDEEKAKVPISEGEMFFPELELKDIKALPPKERKEALDKWKEKYAYQKEGFAKMQEDFVSKIRENPDITLEDLNKNLEAWGVKYGFTPQQKKIAEGILEEYKEKHDAVSKYRKEYPEDEKLFEVMFGVKPQGKVEIIEGPLTLYIKCHHIEDYAFIGTNAFMSGRSLTSEDVDRASNTTGVSVAVSLVPELTETIIVKKAIGIIPDKDYDRTFVHEEQHAIKRLFKEIPLRENFFADFMEGAMNDDDEKIKNTLSRFFRSFREKGEIKAKGEIFSYLKSRYNDVVDKSKKEAALKIVFEIMANAKEGSSYNYFGRARKYFREIFFQGKHTLGEIIYKDLKLDKNEALKQKILNFFEQQDKKVFEDEYKQIIWRGLYVYKLLIDSGYSQEQTVALLINEPLIKWPKVAVRILGKSPHSQG
;
A
#
# COMPACT_ATOMS: atom_id res chain seq x y z
N MET A 1 21.45 -56.46 -18.48
CA MET A 1 22.20 -55.34 -17.87
C MET A 1 21.22 -54.60 -16.98
N ASP A 2 21.02 -55.13 -15.78
CA ASP A 2 20.20 -54.52 -14.74
C ASP A 2 21.04 -53.47 -14.02
N GLN A 3 20.58 -52.22 -14.04
CA GLN A 3 21.21 -51.15 -13.29
C GLN A 3 20.59 -51.09 -11.88
N GLU A 4 21.39 -51.47 -10.89
CA GLU A 4 21.07 -51.31 -9.47
C GLU A 4 20.78 -49.85 -9.13
N LYS A 5 19.60 -49.59 -8.55
CA LYS A 5 19.27 -48.30 -7.95
C LYS A 5 20.00 -48.13 -6.62
N PRO A 6 20.55 -46.94 -6.32
CA PRO A 6 21.26 -46.72 -5.07
C PRO A 6 20.28 -46.73 -3.89
N LYS A 7 20.60 -47.55 -2.87
CA LYS A 7 19.94 -47.52 -1.56
C LYS A 7 20.27 -46.20 -0.87
N ILE A 8 19.26 -45.37 -0.66
CA ILE A 8 19.33 -44.20 0.21
C ILE A 8 19.19 -44.70 1.65
N GLU A 9 20.30 -44.71 2.40
CA GLU A 9 20.30 -44.92 3.85
C GLU A 9 19.55 -43.76 4.52
N LYS A 10 18.45 -44.08 5.21
CA LYS A 10 17.73 -43.14 6.06
C LYS A 10 18.60 -42.87 7.29
N ALA A 11 19.08 -41.62 7.42
CA ALA A 11 19.66 -41.12 8.64
C ALA A 11 18.63 -41.22 9.79
N GLN A 12 18.80 -42.21 10.66
CA GLN A 12 18.12 -42.31 11.95
C GLN A 12 18.94 -41.52 12.95
N GLY A 13 18.50 -40.29 13.23
CA GLY A 13 19.19 -39.39 14.17
C GLY A 13 18.49 -38.04 14.24
N VAL A 14 17.17 -38.02 14.45
CA VAL A 14 16.48 -36.83 14.94
C VAL A 14 16.39 -37.01 16.46
N GLU A 15 17.38 -36.46 17.14
CA GLU A 15 17.32 -36.24 18.59
C GLU A 15 16.03 -35.48 18.91
N LYS A 16 15.30 -35.96 19.90
CA LYS A 16 14.21 -35.23 20.55
C LYS A 16 14.82 -33.97 21.16
N LEU A 17 14.80 -32.87 20.42
CA LEU A 17 14.88 -31.54 21.03
C LEU A 17 13.64 -31.43 21.93
N ASP A 18 13.87 -31.41 23.23
CA ASP A 18 12.84 -31.12 24.22
C ASP A 18 12.09 -29.88 23.77
N GLU A 19 10.77 -30.03 23.56
CA GLU A 19 9.84 -28.93 23.34
C GLU A 19 9.75 -28.11 24.64
N GLU A 20 10.80 -27.37 24.98
CA GLU A 20 10.67 -26.18 25.82
C GLU A 20 9.69 -25.28 25.08
N LYS A 21 8.41 -25.35 25.48
CA LYS A 21 7.34 -24.51 24.95
C LYS A 21 7.81 -23.06 25.08
N ALA A 22 8.29 -22.50 23.97
CA ALA A 22 8.80 -21.14 23.93
C ALA A 22 7.77 -20.23 24.60
N LYS A 23 8.17 -19.59 25.70
CA LYS A 23 7.27 -18.74 26.47
C LYS A 23 6.78 -17.63 25.55
N VAL A 24 5.47 -17.55 25.35
CA VAL A 24 4.88 -16.49 24.51
C VAL A 24 5.24 -15.11 25.09
N PRO A 25 5.65 -14.13 24.25
CA PRO A 25 6.11 -12.82 24.76
C PRO A 25 5.04 -12.00 25.48
N ILE A 26 3.76 -12.21 25.13
CA ILE A 26 2.58 -11.57 25.73
C ILE A 26 1.70 -12.68 26.29
N SER A 27 1.32 -12.56 27.56
CA SER A 27 0.45 -13.52 28.23
C SER A 27 -1.00 -13.37 27.74
N GLU A 28 -1.81 -14.43 27.83
CA GLU A 28 -3.21 -14.36 27.43
C GLU A 28 -3.98 -13.31 28.26
N GLY A 29 -4.63 -12.36 27.58
CA GLY A 29 -5.33 -11.23 28.21
C GLY A 29 -4.42 -10.07 28.64
N GLU A 30 -3.09 -10.21 28.55
CA GLU A 30 -2.16 -9.10 28.76
C GLU A 30 -2.28 -8.11 27.59
N MET A 31 -2.55 -6.83 27.89
CA MET A 31 -2.51 -5.76 26.90
C MET A 31 -1.09 -5.21 26.78
N PHE A 32 -0.59 -5.08 25.55
CA PHE A 32 0.73 -4.52 25.27
C PHE A 32 0.57 -3.11 24.69
N PHE A 33 1.11 -2.10 25.38
CA PHE A 33 1.08 -0.69 24.97
C PHE A 33 2.48 -0.25 24.51
N PRO A 34 2.83 -0.42 23.22
CA PRO A 34 4.21 -0.25 22.76
C PRO A 34 4.80 1.11 23.09
N GLU A 35 4.03 2.18 22.94
CA GLU A 35 4.47 3.56 23.10
C GLU A 35 4.71 3.91 24.58
N LEU A 36 3.85 3.42 25.48
CA LEU A 36 3.99 3.62 26.92
C LEU A 36 5.17 2.81 27.46
N GLU A 37 5.26 1.52 27.13
CA GLU A 37 6.39 0.69 27.57
C GLU A 37 7.73 1.23 27.04
N LEU A 38 7.77 1.71 25.80
CA LEU A 38 9.00 2.31 25.24
C LEU A 38 9.39 3.61 25.95
N LYS A 39 8.41 4.41 26.40
CA LYS A 39 8.67 5.61 27.21
C LYS A 39 9.28 5.24 28.56
N ASP A 40 8.76 4.21 29.21
CA ASP A 40 9.27 3.72 30.49
C ASP A 40 10.67 3.13 30.35
N ILE A 41 10.93 2.36 29.29
CA ILE A 41 12.26 1.79 28.98
C ILE A 41 13.31 2.89 28.80
N LYS A 42 12.94 4.03 28.19
CA LYS A 42 13.87 5.16 28.02
C LYS A 42 14.28 5.80 29.35
N ALA A 43 13.48 5.67 30.40
CA ALA A 43 13.80 6.17 31.74
C ALA A 43 14.74 5.23 32.53
N LEU A 44 14.91 3.97 32.09
CA LEU A 44 15.76 2.99 32.77
C LEU A 44 17.27 3.30 32.64
N PRO A 45 18.10 2.84 33.61
CA PRO A 45 19.56 2.84 33.49
C PRO A 45 20.04 2.11 32.21
N PRO A 46 21.20 2.49 31.63
CA PRO A 46 21.65 1.96 30.33
C PRO A 46 21.72 0.43 30.23
N LYS A 47 22.09 -0.27 31.31
CA LYS A 47 22.19 -1.74 31.33
C LYS A 47 20.81 -2.41 31.28
N GLU A 48 19.91 -1.98 32.17
CA GLU A 48 18.52 -2.47 32.24
C GLU A 48 17.72 -2.12 30.99
N ARG A 49 17.99 -0.95 30.41
CA ARG A 49 17.37 -0.49 29.16
C ARG A 49 17.57 -1.48 28.03
N LYS A 50 18.76 -2.08 27.89
CA LYS A 50 19.05 -3.03 26.81
C LYS A 50 18.15 -4.27 26.93
N GLU A 51 18.13 -4.89 28.10
CA GLU A 51 17.33 -6.10 28.35
C GLU A 51 15.83 -5.82 28.21
N ALA A 52 15.34 -4.70 28.74
CA ALA A 52 13.94 -4.31 28.61
C ALA A 52 13.57 -4.00 27.15
N LEU A 53 14.46 -3.36 26.39
CA LEU A 53 14.26 -3.09 24.97
C LEU A 53 14.20 -4.38 24.15
N ASP A 54 14.99 -5.40 24.49
CA ASP A 54 14.96 -6.68 23.78
C ASP A 54 13.64 -7.42 24.05
N LYS A 55 13.16 -7.48 25.30
CA LYS A 55 11.82 -8.00 25.62
C LYS A 55 10.70 -7.22 24.93
N TRP A 56 10.80 -5.89 24.89
CA TRP A 56 9.85 -5.03 24.19
C TRP A 56 9.79 -5.33 22.69
N LYS A 57 10.95 -5.57 22.05
CA LYS A 57 11.00 -5.94 20.62
C LYS A 57 10.31 -7.27 20.37
N GLU A 58 10.49 -8.25 21.26
CA GLU A 58 9.82 -9.56 21.16
C GLU A 58 8.30 -9.41 21.27
N LYS A 59 7.80 -8.67 22.28
CA LYS A 59 6.37 -8.35 22.40
C LYS A 59 5.83 -7.62 21.18
N TYR A 60 6.56 -6.61 20.70
CA TYR A 60 6.17 -5.82 19.54
C TYR A 60 6.12 -6.66 18.26
N ALA A 61 7.12 -7.50 18.03
CA ALA A 61 7.12 -8.42 16.91
C ALA A 61 5.94 -9.39 16.99
N TYR A 62 5.66 -9.95 18.17
CA TYR A 62 4.53 -10.85 18.41
C TYR A 62 3.18 -10.18 18.17
N GLN A 63 2.97 -8.96 18.68
CA GLN A 63 1.74 -8.19 18.41
C GLN A 63 1.58 -7.87 16.91
N LYS A 64 2.67 -7.53 16.21
CA LYS A 64 2.66 -7.27 14.77
C LYS A 64 2.35 -8.52 13.95
N GLU A 65 2.85 -9.68 14.36
CA GLU A 65 2.46 -10.97 13.80
C GLU A 65 0.96 -11.23 14.02
N GLY A 66 0.44 -10.91 15.21
CA GLY A 66 -0.99 -10.96 15.51
C GLY A 66 -1.85 -10.15 14.54
N PHE A 67 -1.48 -8.90 14.27
CA PHE A 67 -2.17 -8.07 13.27
C PHE A 67 -2.13 -8.68 11.86
N ALA A 68 -0.97 -9.18 11.43
CA ALA A 68 -0.83 -9.79 10.12
C ALA A 68 -1.71 -11.04 9.96
N LYS A 69 -1.72 -11.92 10.97
CA LYS A 69 -2.55 -13.13 10.97
C LYS A 69 -4.04 -12.82 11.07
N MET A 70 -4.44 -11.84 11.89
CA MET A 70 -5.82 -11.37 11.95
C MET A 70 -6.29 -10.84 10.59
N GLN A 71 -5.44 -10.05 9.91
CA GLN A 71 -5.74 -9.55 8.58
C GLN A 71 -5.91 -10.69 7.57
N GLU A 72 -5.01 -11.68 7.57
CA GLU A 72 -5.12 -12.87 6.71
C GLU A 72 -6.40 -13.66 6.98
N ASP A 73 -6.70 -13.95 8.25
CA ASP A 73 -7.92 -14.65 8.70
C ASP A 73 -9.19 -13.91 8.27
N PHE A 74 -9.24 -12.60 8.49
CA PHE A 74 -10.35 -11.76 8.06
C PHE A 74 -10.56 -11.81 6.55
N VAL A 75 -9.48 -11.67 5.75
CA VAL A 75 -9.54 -11.77 4.28
C VAL A 75 -10.02 -13.15 3.81
N SER A 76 -9.57 -14.23 4.46
CA SER A 76 -10.04 -15.58 4.15
C SER A 76 -11.54 -15.71 4.41
N LYS A 77 -11.99 -15.26 5.59
CA LYS A 77 -13.39 -15.35 6.02
C LYS A 77 -14.35 -14.60 5.12
N ILE A 78 -14.02 -13.37 4.71
CA ILE A 78 -14.90 -12.61 3.81
C ILE A 78 -14.94 -13.21 2.40
N ARG A 79 -13.88 -13.91 1.96
CA ARG A 79 -13.89 -14.62 0.67
C ARG A 79 -14.70 -15.91 0.73
N GLU A 80 -14.60 -16.64 1.85
CA GLU A 80 -15.35 -17.88 2.08
C GLU A 80 -16.83 -17.61 2.32
N ASN A 81 -17.14 -16.52 3.04
CA ASN A 81 -18.50 -16.09 3.36
C ASN A 81 -18.60 -14.55 3.34
N PRO A 82 -18.89 -13.95 2.16
CA PRO A 82 -19.10 -12.50 2.04
C PRO A 82 -20.18 -11.95 2.98
N ASP A 83 -21.22 -12.74 3.24
CA ASP A 83 -22.36 -12.37 4.09
C ASP A 83 -22.09 -12.56 5.59
N ILE A 84 -20.84 -12.79 6.00
CA ILE A 84 -20.45 -12.89 7.40
C ILE A 84 -20.93 -11.67 8.20
N THR A 85 -21.47 -11.91 9.40
CA THR A 85 -22.02 -10.86 10.23
C THR A 85 -20.93 -10.04 10.90
N LEU A 86 -21.23 -8.77 11.20
CA LEU A 86 -20.30 -7.91 11.96
C LEU A 86 -20.04 -8.47 13.36
N GLU A 87 -21.03 -9.13 13.97
CA GLU A 87 -20.90 -9.80 15.27
C GLU A 87 -19.84 -10.93 15.22
N ASP A 88 -19.89 -11.80 14.20
CA ASP A 88 -18.94 -12.88 14.03
C ASP A 88 -17.51 -12.36 13.76
N LEU A 89 -17.40 -11.30 12.96
CA LEU A 89 -16.13 -10.62 12.71
C LEU A 89 -15.55 -10.02 14.00
N ASN A 90 -16.37 -9.35 14.81
CA ASN A 90 -15.96 -8.77 16.09
C ASN A 90 -15.56 -9.84 17.11
N LYS A 91 -16.27 -10.96 17.17
CA LYS A 91 -15.88 -12.09 18.03
C LYS A 91 -14.49 -12.64 17.68
N ASN A 92 -14.16 -12.68 16.38
CA ASN A 92 -12.82 -13.06 15.94
C ASN A 92 -11.77 -12.02 16.34
N LEU A 93 -12.05 -10.73 16.12
CA LEU A 93 -11.18 -9.63 16.55
C LEU A 93 -10.89 -9.69 18.06
N GLU A 94 -11.90 -9.97 18.89
CA GLU A 94 -11.73 -10.12 20.33
C GLU A 94 -10.78 -11.27 20.69
N ALA A 95 -10.92 -12.43 20.04
CA ALA A 95 -10.02 -13.55 20.23
C ALA A 95 -8.57 -13.22 19.83
N TRP A 96 -8.38 -12.52 18.71
CA TRP A 96 -7.05 -12.02 18.31
C TRP A 96 -6.48 -11.02 19.31
N GLY A 97 -7.32 -10.10 19.80
CA GLY A 97 -6.92 -9.07 20.75
C GLY A 97 -6.47 -9.63 22.10
N VAL A 98 -7.17 -10.64 22.63
CA VAL A 98 -6.78 -11.35 23.87
C VAL A 98 -5.47 -12.10 23.68
N LYS A 99 -5.27 -12.75 22.53
CA LYS A 99 -4.10 -13.60 22.25
C LYS A 99 -2.81 -12.82 21.98
N TYR A 100 -2.92 -11.66 21.34
CA TYR A 100 -1.76 -10.84 20.91
C TYR A 100 -1.66 -9.50 21.63
N GLY A 101 -2.48 -9.29 22.65
CA GLY A 101 -2.45 -8.12 23.52
C GLY A 101 -2.76 -6.81 22.82
N PHE A 102 -3.84 -6.77 22.03
CA PHE A 102 -4.29 -5.52 21.38
C PHE A 102 -4.81 -4.54 22.42
N THR A 103 -4.45 -3.27 22.26
CA THR A 103 -4.99 -2.18 23.09
C THR A 103 -6.44 -1.85 22.69
N PRO A 104 -7.23 -1.19 23.56
CA PRO A 104 -8.58 -0.75 23.21
C PRO A 104 -8.61 0.14 21.96
N GLN A 105 -7.61 1.00 21.78
CA GLN A 105 -7.52 1.86 20.59
C GLN A 105 -7.27 1.04 19.32
N GLN A 106 -6.40 0.02 19.38
CA GLN A 106 -6.13 -0.86 18.25
C GLN A 106 -7.36 -1.69 17.88
N LYS A 107 -8.13 -2.16 18.88
CA LYS A 107 -9.41 -2.84 18.66
C LYS A 107 -10.42 -1.93 17.98
N LYS A 108 -10.60 -0.69 18.48
CA LYS A 108 -11.49 0.30 17.86
C LYS A 108 -11.14 0.60 16.40
N ILE A 109 -9.85 0.70 16.08
CA ILE A 109 -9.41 0.86 14.69
C ILE A 109 -9.81 -0.36 13.86
N ALA A 110 -9.61 -1.56 14.38
CA ALA A 110 -9.99 -2.79 13.68
C ALA A 110 -11.53 -2.91 13.53
N GLU A 111 -12.31 -2.56 14.54
CA GLU A 111 -13.79 -2.50 14.47
C GLU A 111 -14.24 -1.59 13.33
N GLY A 112 -13.66 -0.38 13.21
CA GLY A 112 -13.96 0.53 12.10
C GLY A 112 -13.63 -0.05 10.72
N ILE A 113 -12.59 -0.89 10.61
CA ILE A 113 -12.26 -1.60 9.36
C ILE A 113 -13.33 -2.66 9.04
N LEU A 114 -13.85 -3.37 10.05
CA LEU A 114 -14.90 -4.38 9.89
C LEU A 114 -16.24 -3.74 9.51
N GLU A 115 -16.56 -2.58 10.11
CA GLU A 115 -17.72 -1.77 9.76
C GLU A 115 -17.63 -1.26 8.31
N GLU A 116 -16.49 -0.68 7.91
CA GLU A 116 -16.28 -0.20 6.54
C GLU A 116 -16.41 -1.34 5.51
N TYR A 117 -15.91 -2.54 5.84
CA TYR A 117 -16.15 -3.73 5.02
C TYR A 117 -17.63 -4.02 4.87
N LYS A 118 -18.38 -4.05 5.99
CA LYS A 118 -19.80 -4.42 5.99
C LYS A 118 -20.63 -3.42 5.19
N GLU A 119 -20.39 -2.13 5.38
CA GLU A 119 -21.05 -1.06 4.61
C GLU A 119 -20.82 -1.22 3.10
N LYS A 120 -19.56 -1.47 2.70
CA LYS A 120 -19.20 -1.65 1.28
C LYS A 120 -19.78 -2.95 0.69
N HIS A 121 -19.76 -4.06 1.43
CA HIS A 121 -20.38 -5.32 1.00
C HIS A 121 -21.90 -5.17 0.85
N ASP A 122 -22.56 -4.55 1.83
CA ASP A 122 -24.00 -4.34 1.79
C ASP A 122 -24.39 -3.42 0.62
N ALA A 123 -23.59 -2.40 0.31
CA ALA A 123 -23.77 -1.58 -0.88
C ALA A 123 -23.65 -2.39 -2.17
N VAL A 124 -22.56 -3.16 -2.33
CA VAL A 124 -22.34 -4.04 -3.48
C VAL A 124 -23.52 -5.00 -3.68
N SER A 125 -23.94 -5.68 -2.62
CA SER A 125 -25.04 -6.65 -2.66
C SER A 125 -26.38 -5.97 -2.96
N LYS A 126 -26.65 -4.81 -2.36
CA LYS A 126 -27.85 -4.01 -2.62
C LYS A 126 -27.95 -3.66 -4.11
N TYR A 127 -26.91 -3.06 -4.69
CA TYR A 127 -26.94 -2.62 -6.08
C TYR A 127 -26.98 -3.80 -7.06
N ARG A 128 -26.35 -4.94 -6.73
CA ARG A 128 -26.47 -6.15 -7.54
C ARG A 128 -27.90 -6.71 -7.56
N LYS A 129 -28.61 -6.68 -6.42
CA LYS A 129 -30.01 -7.11 -6.31
C LYS A 129 -30.97 -6.15 -7.00
N GLU A 130 -30.74 -4.85 -6.87
CA GLU A 130 -31.57 -3.80 -7.48
C GLU A 130 -31.44 -3.77 -9.01
N TYR A 131 -30.23 -4.04 -9.54
CA TYR A 131 -29.93 -4.06 -10.96
C TYR A 131 -29.35 -5.41 -11.40
N PRO A 132 -30.21 -6.44 -11.59
CA PRO A 132 -29.75 -7.79 -11.96
C PRO A 132 -29.21 -7.89 -13.38
N GLU A 133 -29.49 -6.90 -14.25
CA GLU A 133 -28.96 -6.80 -15.60
C GLU A 133 -27.65 -6.02 -15.62
N ASP A 134 -26.57 -6.62 -16.12
CA ASP A 134 -25.21 -6.04 -16.07
C ASP A 134 -25.12 -4.70 -16.78
N GLU A 135 -25.82 -4.56 -17.91
CA GLU A 135 -25.88 -3.33 -18.70
C GLU A 135 -26.56 -2.18 -17.92
N LYS A 136 -27.58 -2.52 -17.11
CA LYS A 136 -28.29 -1.56 -16.27
C LYS A 136 -27.46 -1.13 -15.07
N LEU A 137 -26.81 -2.07 -14.40
CA LEU A 137 -25.91 -1.74 -13.30
C LEU A 137 -24.73 -0.90 -13.80
N PHE A 138 -24.18 -1.20 -14.98
CA PHE A 138 -23.17 -0.36 -15.63
C PHE A 138 -23.68 1.07 -15.89
N GLU A 139 -24.88 1.20 -16.48
CA GLU A 139 -25.53 2.49 -16.75
C GLU A 139 -25.71 3.32 -15.48
N VAL A 140 -26.09 2.70 -14.37
CA VAL A 140 -26.24 3.36 -13.07
C VAL A 140 -24.89 3.82 -12.50
N MET A 141 -23.85 2.98 -12.56
CA MET A 141 -22.54 3.31 -11.99
C MET A 141 -21.80 4.41 -12.77
N PHE A 142 -21.98 4.48 -14.09
CA PHE A 142 -21.17 5.33 -14.97
C PHE A 142 -21.97 6.34 -15.80
N GLY A 143 -23.30 6.33 -15.71
CA GLY A 143 -24.18 7.32 -16.35
C GLY A 143 -24.33 7.15 -17.86
N VAL A 144 -23.80 6.07 -18.44
CA VAL A 144 -23.87 5.76 -19.86
C VAL A 144 -24.11 4.27 -20.06
N LYS A 145 -24.84 3.89 -21.12
CA LYS A 145 -24.94 2.48 -21.51
C LYS A 145 -23.59 1.97 -22.01
N PRO A 146 -23.21 0.71 -21.70
CA PRO A 146 -21.99 0.14 -22.25
C PRO A 146 -22.12 0.02 -23.78
N GLN A 147 -21.02 0.28 -24.49
CA GLN A 147 -20.99 0.15 -25.95
C GLN A 147 -20.89 -1.32 -26.40
N GLY A 148 -20.24 -2.16 -25.60
CA GLY A 148 -20.20 -3.60 -25.84
C GLY A 148 -20.74 -4.42 -24.68
N LYS A 149 -20.52 -5.75 -24.77
CA LYS A 149 -20.90 -6.66 -23.70
C LYS A 149 -20.12 -6.31 -22.43
N VAL A 150 -20.82 -6.32 -21.30
CA VAL A 150 -20.24 -6.27 -19.96
C VAL A 150 -20.70 -7.47 -19.16
N GLU A 151 -19.84 -7.98 -18.29
CA GLU A 151 -20.20 -8.97 -17.27
C GLU A 151 -19.86 -8.40 -15.90
N ILE A 152 -20.81 -8.39 -14.96
CA ILE A 152 -20.60 -7.86 -13.61
C ILE A 152 -20.76 -8.99 -12.60
N ILE A 153 -19.68 -9.28 -11.88
CA ILE A 153 -19.61 -10.34 -10.89
C ILE A 153 -19.52 -9.70 -9.50
N GLU A 154 -20.41 -10.10 -8.60
CA GLU A 154 -20.37 -9.72 -7.19
C GLU A 154 -19.23 -10.48 -6.49
N GLY A 155 -18.32 -9.74 -5.86
CA GLY A 155 -17.29 -10.25 -4.96
C GLY A 155 -17.51 -9.74 -3.53
N PRO A 156 -16.65 -10.14 -2.57
CA PRO A 156 -16.85 -9.86 -1.14
C PRO A 156 -16.91 -8.39 -0.74
N LEU A 157 -16.24 -7.53 -1.52
CA LEU A 157 -16.20 -6.09 -1.29
C LEU A 157 -16.41 -5.32 -2.59
N THR A 158 -16.50 -6.01 -3.73
CA THR A 158 -16.33 -5.37 -5.03
C THR A 158 -17.28 -5.87 -6.09
N LEU A 159 -17.67 -4.98 -7.00
CA LEU A 159 -18.22 -5.34 -8.30
C LEU A 159 -17.08 -5.50 -9.29
N TYR A 160 -16.91 -6.72 -9.80
CA TYR A 160 -15.92 -7.05 -10.81
C TYR A 160 -16.51 -6.99 -12.21
N ILE A 161 -16.08 -6.01 -12.99
CA ILE A 161 -16.62 -5.70 -14.31
C ILE A 161 -15.66 -6.19 -15.38
N LYS A 162 -16.12 -7.08 -16.26
CA LYS A 162 -15.41 -7.46 -17.48
C LYS A 162 -15.94 -6.64 -18.64
N CYS A 163 -15.11 -5.80 -19.24
CA CYS A 163 -15.46 -5.02 -20.42
C CYS A 163 -14.95 -5.70 -21.69
N HIS A 164 -15.86 -6.07 -22.58
CA HIS A 164 -15.52 -6.66 -23.88
C HIS A 164 -15.32 -5.61 -24.98
N HIS A 165 -15.44 -4.32 -24.65
CA HIS A 165 -15.16 -3.18 -25.51
C HIS A 165 -14.06 -2.30 -24.92
N ILE A 166 -13.10 -1.86 -25.75
CA ILE A 166 -11.95 -1.09 -25.26
C ILE A 166 -12.35 0.29 -24.74
N GLU A 167 -13.36 0.89 -25.37
CA GLU A 167 -13.82 2.22 -24.97
C GLU A 167 -14.57 2.19 -23.64
N ASP A 168 -15.33 1.14 -23.33
CA ASP A 168 -15.96 0.99 -22.01
C ASP A 168 -14.89 0.86 -20.91
N TYR A 169 -13.87 0.03 -21.16
CA TYR A 169 -12.74 -0.14 -20.26
C TYR A 169 -11.94 1.16 -20.09
N ALA A 170 -11.66 1.89 -21.17
CA ALA A 170 -10.99 3.18 -21.12
C ALA A 170 -11.84 4.24 -20.40
N PHE A 171 -13.13 4.29 -20.67
CA PHE A 171 -14.06 5.26 -20.06
C PHE A 171 -14.04 5.16 -18.53
N ILE A 172 -14.09 3.94 -18.02
CA ILE A 172 -13.98 3.66 -16.58
C ILE A 172 -12.55 3.91 -16.09
N GLY A 173 -11.54 3.28 -16.70
CA GLY A 173 -10.15 3.31 -16.20
C GLY A 173 -9.51 4.70 -16.20
N THR A 174 -10.05 5.61 -17.00
CA THR A 174 -9.61 7.02 -17.08
C THR A 174 -10.50 7.99 -16.30
N ASN A 175 -11.57 7.47 -15.66
CA ASN A 175 -12.62 8.22 -14.97
C ASN A 175 -13.27 9.32 -15.84
N ALA A 176 -13.37 9.11 -17.16
CA ALA A 176 -13.94 10.11 -18.07
C ALA A 176 -15.39 10.45 -17.68
N PHE A 177 -16.14 9.45 -17.22
CA PHE A 177 -17.52 9.56 -16.73
C PHE A 177 -17.71 10.61 -15.63
N MET A 178 -16.75 10.76 -14.72
CA MET A 178 -16.84 11.74 -13.63
C MET A 178 -16.80 13.19 -14.12
N SER A 179 -16.16 13.42 -15.27
CA SER A 179 -15.99 14.76 -15.85
C SER A 179 -16.92 15.04 -17.03
N GLY A 180 -17.70 14.05 -17.48
CA GLY A 180 -18.51 14.14 -18.69
C GLY A 180 -17.70 14.37 -19.97
N ARG A 181 -16.38 14.14 -19.94
CA ARG A 181 -15.52 14.35 -21.11
C ARG A 181 -15.57 13.12 -22.04
N SER A 182 -15.41 13.35 -23.35
CA SER A 182 -15.18 12.27 -24.30
C SER A 182 -13.79 11.64 -24.12
N LEU A 183 -13.66 10.39 -24.57
CA LEU A 183 -12.38 9.69 -24.63
C LEU A 183 -11.47 10.30 -25.69
N THR A 184 -10.17 10.39 -25.38
CA THR A 184 -9.13 10.71 -26.37
C THR A 184 -8.49 9.43 -26.89
N SER A 185 -7.73 9.53 -27.99
CA SER A 185 -6.92 8.40 -28.47
C SER A 185 -5.90 7.93 -27.42
N GLU A 186 -5.31 8.87 -26.67
CA GLU A 186 -4.36 8.55 -25.59
C GLU A 186 -5.00 7.73 -24.45
N ASP A 187 -6.27 7.98 -24.14
CA ASP A 187 -7.00 7.19 -23.15
C ASP A 187 -7.14 5.73 -23.60
N VAL A 188 -7.51 5.53 -24.87
CA VAL A 188 -7.68 4.20 -25.49
C VAL A 188 -6.33 3.47 -25.60
N ASP A 189 -5.26 4.18 -25.97
CA ASP A 189 -3.90 3.64 -26.03
C ASP A 189 -3.43 3.20 -24.64
N ARG A 190 -3.64 4.02 -23.61
CA ARG A 190 -3.31 3.66 -22.23
C ARG A 190 -4.11 2.45 -21.76
N ALA A 191 -5.41 2.41 -22.07
CA ALA A 191 -6.29 1.30 -21.75
C ALA A 191 -5.83 0.00 -22.45
N SER A 192 -5.36 0.10 -23.68
CA SER A 192 -4.81 -1.02 -24.44
C SER A 192 -3.55 -1.62 -23.81
N ASN A 193 -2.78 -0.83 -23.06
CA ASN A 193 -1.56 -1.25 -22.35
C ASN A 193 -1.80 -1.74 -20.91
N THR A 194 -3.05 -1.82 -20.45
CA THR A 194 -3.40 -2.34 -19.12
C THR A 194 -4.38 -3.50 -19.23
N THR A 195 -4.43 -4.34 -18.19
CA THR A 195 -5.30 -5.54 -18.16
C THR A 195 -6.46 -5.37 -17.19
N GLY A 196 -6.21 -4.79 -16.02
CA GLY A 196 -7.24 -4.45 -15.05
C GLY A 196 -6.85 -3.21 -14.26
N VAL A 197 -7.85 -2.62 -13.60
CA VAL A 197 -7.66 -1.50 -12.70
C VAL A 197 -8.76 -1.51 -11.64
N SER A 198 -8.37 -1.37 -10.39
CA SER A 198 -9.31 -1.04 -9.33
C SER A 198 -9.64 0.46 -9.34
N VAL A 199 -10.92 0.75 -9.52
CA VAL A 199 -11.48 2.10 -9.68
C VAL A 199 -11.81 2.66 -8.30
N ALA A 200 -11.45 3.91 -8.07
CA ALA A 200 -11.62 4.55 -6.77
C ALA A 200 -12.91 5.39 -6.66
N VAL A 201 -13.62 5.60 -7.77
CA VAL A 201 -14.76 6.52 -7.86
C VAL A 201 -15.93 5.86 -8.61
N SER A 202 -17.14 6.31 -8.32
CA SER A 202 -18.40 5.88 -8.92
C SER A 202 -19.39 7.04 -8.90
N LEU A 203 -20.37 7.08 -9.81
CA LEU A 203 -21.50 8.01 -9.69
C LEU A 203 -22.45 7.63 -8.54
N VAL A 204 -22.37 6.38 -8.09
CA VAL A 204 -23.04 5.88 -6.89
C VAL A 204 -22.06 6.01 -5.71
N PRO A 205 -22.24 6.97 -4.80
CA PRO A 205 -21.28 7.24 -3.73
C PRO A 205 -20.95 6.00 -2.88
N GLU A 206 -21.93 5.15 -2.60
CA GLU A 206 -21.78 3.94 -1.80
C GLU A 206 -20.92 2.86 -2.48
N LEU A 207 -20.72 2.94 -3.81
CA LEU A 207 -19.84 2.04 -4.57
C LEU A 207 -18.43 2.64 -4.80
N THR A 208 -18.10 3.72 -4.09
CA THR A 208 -16.76 4.31 -4.14
C THR A 208 -15.73 3.31 -3.60
N GLU A 209 -14.64 3.12 -4.35
CA GLU A 209 -13.58 2.13 -4.06
C GLU A 209 -13.99 0.65 -4.10
N THR A 210 -15.21 0.30 -4.52
CA THR A 210 -15.69 -1.09 -4.64
C THR A 210 -15.69 -1.62 -6.07
N ILE A 211 -15.18 -0.86 -7.04
CA ILE A 211 -15.23 -1.27 -8.45
C ILE A 211 -13.86 -1.78 -8.91
N ILE A 212 -13.86 -2.93 -9.57
CA ILE A 212 -12.72 -3.44 -10.32
C ILE A 212 -13.16 -3.61 -11.75
N VAL A 213 -12.38 -3.10 -12.70
CA VAL A 213 -12.64 -3.31 -14.12
C VAL A 213 -11.48 -4.06 -14.77
N LYS A 214 -11.80 -5.03 -15.63
CA LYS A 214 -10.86 -5.78 -16.45
C LYS A 214 -11.21 -5.61 -17.93
N LYS A 215 -10.18 -5.52 -18.76
CA LYS A 215 -10.26 -5.67 -20.21
C LYS A 215 -10.42 -7.15 -20.57
N ALA A 216 -11.56 -7.50 -21.15
CA ALA A 216 -11.92 -8.87 -21.55
C ALA A 216 -11.98 -9.02 -23.09
N ILE A 217 -11.08 -8.33 -23.81
CA ILE A 217 -11.05 -8.33 -25.26
C ILE A 217 -10.19 -9.50 -25.76
N GLY A 218 -10.80 -10.39 -26.56
CA GLY A 218 -10.14 -11.55 -27.18
C GLY A 218 -10.19 -12.84 -26.35
N ILE A 219 -9.60 -13.90 -26.90
CA ILE A 219 -9.51 -15.22 -26.24
C ILE A 219 -8.30 -15.19 -25.30
N ILE A 220 -8.50 -14.70 -24.08
CA ILE A 220 -7.56 -14.95 -23.00
C ILE A 220 -7.96 -16.33 -22.40
N PRO A 221 -7.01 -17.23 -22.06
CA PRO A 221 -7.35 -18.47 -21.37
C PRO A 221 -7.88 -18.19 -19.95
N ASP A 222 -8.97 -18.86 -19.55
CA ASP A 222 -9.64 -18.66 -18.24
C ASP A 222 -8.70 -18.69 -17.03
N LYS A 223 -7.59 -19.44 -17.09
CA LYS A 223 -6.63 -19.54 -15.98
C LYS A 223 -5.90 -18.23 -15.64
N ASP A 224 -5.76 -17.29 -16.58
CA ASP A 224 -5.19 -15.98 -16.30
C ASP A 224 -6.24 -14.99 -15.73
N TYR A 225 -7.54 -15.36 -15.71
CA TYR A 225 -8.61 -14.49 -15.21
C TYR A 225 -8.58 -14.35 -13.70
N ASP A 226 -8.36 -15.44 -12.98
CA ASP A 226 -8.32 -15.43 -11.51
C ASP A 226 -7.19 -14.56 -10.98
N ARG A 227 -6.05 -14.50 -11.68
CA ARG A 227 -4.89 -13.73 -11.21
C ARG A 227 -5.12 -12.24 -11.23
N THR A 228 -5.70 -11.70 -12.31
CA THR A 228 -5.99 -10.25 -12.38
C THR A 228 -7.06 -9.87 -11.36
N PHE A 229 -8.14 -10.66 -11.26
CA PHE A 229 -9.18 -10.40 -10.28
C PHE A 229 -8.62 -10.41 -8.85
N VAL A 230 -7.92 -11.47 -8.46
CA VAL A 230 -7.30 -11.59 -7.13
C VAL A 230 -6.31 -10.45 -6.87
N HIS A 231 -5.54 -10.03 -7.88
CA HIS A 231 -4.61 -8.90 -7.74
C HIS A 231 -5.33 -7.56 -7.48
N GLU A 232 -6.36 -7.25 -8.25
CA GLU A 232 -7.12 -6.00 -8.09
C GLU A 232 -7.99 -6.02 -6.83
N GLU A 233 -8.58 -7.18 -6.49
CA GLU A 233 -9.32 -7.39 -5.25
C GLU A 233 -8.42 -7.18 -4.03
N GLN A 234 -7.18 -7.69 -4.07
CA GLN A 234 -6.20 -7.39 -3.03
C GLN A 234 -5.96 -5.89 -2.88
N HIS A 235 -5.98 -5.09 -3.95
CA HIS A 235 -5.87 -3.62 -3.82
C HIS A 235 -7.09 -2.99 -3.18
N ALA A 236 -8.30 -3.47 -3.50
CA ALA A 236 -9.54 -3.01 -2.88
C ALA A 236 -9.56 -3.34 -1.38
N ILE A 237 -9.31 -4.61 -1.02
CA ILE A 237 -9.25 -5.07 0.37
C ILE A 237 -8.13 -4.36 1.14
N LYS A 238 -6.95 -4.17 0.55
CA LYS A 238 -5.85 -3.41 1.19
C LYS A 238 -6.25 -1.97 1.52
N ARG A 239 -7.24 -1.36 0.86
CA ARG A 239 -7.73 -0.01 1.21
C ARG A 239 -8.41 0.02 2.57
N LEU A 240 -9.14 -1.03 2.94
CA LEU A 240 -9.76 -1.14 4.27
C LEU A 240 -8.69 -1.01 5.36
N PHE A 241 -7.51 -1.59 5.16
CA PHE A 241 -6.41 -1.53 6.11
C PHE A 241 -5.48 -0.32 5.92
N LYS A 242 -5.74 0.59 4.98
CA LYS A 242 -4.87 1.77 4.80
C LYS A 242 -5.05 2.69 6.00
N GLU A 243 -3.97 2.80 6.76
CA GLU A 243 -3.84 3.51 8.05
C GLU A 243 -4.78 4.71 8.24
N ILE A 244 -5.97 4.44 8.79
CA ILE A 244 -6.82 5.42 9.50
C ILE A 244 -6.00 6.17 10.57
N PRO A 245 -5.07 5.54 11.33
CA PRO A 245 -4.33 6.22 12.39
C PRO A 245 -3.40 7.33 11.89
N LEU A 246 -2.86 7.23 10.68
CA LEU A 246 -2.04 8.31 10.11
C LEU A 246 -2.87 9.55 9.80
N ARG A 247 -4.15 9.39 9.42
CA ARG A 247 -5.05 10.51 9.13
C ARG A 247 -5.53 11.17 10.41
N GLU A 248 -5.90 10.38 11.41
CA GLU A 248 -6.36 10.88 12.71
C GLU A 248 -5.25 11.62 13.46
N ASN A 249 -4.06 11.01 13.57
CA ASN A 249 -2.91 11.65 14.21
C ASN A 249 -2.40 12.86 13.42
N PHE A 250 -2.43 12.79 12.08
CA PHE A 250 -2.09 13.95 11.25
C PHE A 250 -3.01 15.13 11.53
N PHE A 251 -4.33 14.90 11.51
CA PHE A 251 -5.30 15.98 11.68
C PHE A 251 -5.16 16.64 13.06
N ALA A 252 -5.10 15.85 14.13
CA ALA A 252 -4.94 16.38 15.49
C ALA A 252 -3.62 17.16 15.64
N ASP A 253 -2.48 16.57 15.26
CA ASP A 253 -1.17 17.22 15.36
C ASP A 253 -1.08 18.49 14.49
N PHE A 254 -1.71 18.48 13.31
CA PHE A 254 -1.71 19.60 12.38
C PHE A 254 -2.56 20.76 12.89
N MET A 255 -3.78 20.47 13.35
CA MET A 255 -4.68 21.48 13.90
C MET A 255 -4.09 22.11 15.16
N GLU A 256 -3.53 21.30 16.05
CA GLU A 256 -2.86 21.80 17.25
C GLU A 256 -1.67 22.70 16.89
N GLY A 257 -0.85 22.32 15.91
CA GLY A 257 0.24 23.17 15.43
C GLY A 257 -0.26 24.49 14.83
N ALA A 258 -1.31 24.43 14.00
CA ALA A 258 -1.89 25.61 13.36
C ALA A 258 -2.57 26.57 14.33
N MET A 259 -3.30 26.05 15.33
CA MET A 259 -3.98 26.86 16.35
C MET A 259 -2.99 27.53 17.32
N ASN A 260 -1.84 26.90 17.56
CA ASN A 260 -0.79 27.42 18.46
C ASN A 260 0.32 28.18 17.72
N ASP A 261 0.20 28.39 16.41
CA ASP A 261 1.22 29.01 15.55
C ASP A 261 2.61 28.32 15.63
N ASP A 262 2.62 27.00 15.83
CA ASP A 262 3.84 26.18 15.92
C ASP A 262 4.26 25.66 14.53
N ASP A 263 5.11 26.45 13.88
CA ASP A 263 5.65 26.17 12.55
C ASP A 263 6.36 24.82 12.44
N GLU A 264 7.10 24.45 13.48
CA GLU A 264 7.89 23.23 13.47
C GLU A 264 6.97 22.01 13.55
N LYS A 265 5.96 22.07 14.42
CA LYS A 265 4.93 21.03 14.50
C LYS A 265 4.18 20.88 13.20
N ILE A 266 3.73 21.96 12.56
CA ILE A 266 3.05 21.90 11.26
C ILE A 266 3.94 21.23 10.21
N LYS A 267 5.20 21.66 10.07
CA LYS A 267 6.15 21.11 9.09
C LYS A 267 6.47 19.63 9.35
N ASN A 268 6.64 19.24 10.61
CA ASN A 268 6.91 17.86 10.99
C ASN A 268 5.72 16.94 10.73
N THR A 269 4.51 17.43 11.02
CA THR A 269 3.26 16.71 10.75
C THR A 269 3.03 16.53 9.25
N LEU A 270 3.23 17.58 8.45
CA LEU A 270 3.21 17.49 6.97
C LEU A 270 4.27 16.52 6.44
N SER A 271 5.50 16.57 6.95
CA SER A 271 6.57 15.64 6.56
C SER A 271 6.21 14.19 6.82
N ARG A 272 5.71 13.88 8.03
CA ARG A 272 5.32 12.53 8.43
C ARG A 272 4.22 12.00 7.51
N PHE A 273 3.23 12.85 7.24
CA PHE A 273 2.13 12.52 6.36
C PHE A 273 2.57 12.30 4.92
N PHE A 274 3.38 13.17 4.32
CA PHE A 274 3.90 12.95 2.98
C PHE A 274 4.79 11.71 2.89
N ARG A 275 5.60 11.41 3.91
CA ARG A 275 6.42 10.19 3.91
C ARG A 275 5.55 8.94 3.80
N SER A 276 4.37 8.90 4.42
CA SER A 276 3.42 7.78 4.24
C SER A 276 2.89 7.63 2.81
N PHE A 277 2.67 8.74 2.09
CA PHE A 277 2.33 8.71 0.67
C PHE A 277 3.53 8.30 -0.17
N ARG A 278 4.73 8.76 0.18
CA ARG A 278 5.98 8.41 -0.49
C ARG A 278 6.24 6.92 -0.42
N GLU A 279 6.05 6.31 0.75
CA GLU A 279 6.22 4.87 0.95
C GLU A 279 5.34 4.03 0.00
N LYS A 280 4.12 4.48 -0.31
CA LYS A 280 3.27 3.84 -1.33
C LYS A 280 3.86 3.95 -2.73
N GLY A 281 4.48 5.10 -3.05
CA GLY A 281 5.24 5.29 -4.29
C GLY A 281 6.49 4.40 -4.34
N GLU A 282 7.21 4.26 -3.23
CA GLU A 282 8.39 3.39 -3.11
C GLU A 282 8.07 1.92 -3.40
N ILE A 283 6.90 1.42 -2.95
CA ILE A 283 6.46 0.05 -3.24
C ILE A 283 6.30 -0.16 -4.76
N LYS A 284 5.67 0.79 -5.45
CA LYS A 284 5.51 0.73 -6.91
C LYS A 284 6.85 0.84 -7.62
N ALA A 285 7.66 1.82 -7.24
CA ALA A 285 9.01 2.03 -7.77
C ALA A 285 9.87 0.77 -7.62
N LYS A 286 9.82 0.09 -6.47
CA LYS A 286 10.54 -1.16 -6.22
C LYS A 286 10.17 -2.25 -7.24
N GLY A 287 8.88 -2.46 -7.48
CA GLY A 287 8.41 -3.42 -8.48
C GLY A 287 8.96 -3.11 -9.87
N GLU A 288 8.89 -1.84 -10.27
CA GLU A 288 9.40 -1.38 -11.56
C GLU A 288 10.93 -1.50 -11.68
N ILE A 289 11.68 -1.13 -10.64
CA ILE A 289 13.14 -1.29 -10.60
C ILE A 289 13.53 -2.74 -10.89
N PHE A 290 12.89 -3.71 -10.23
CA PHE A 290 13.18 -5.12 -10.48
C PHE A 290 12.82 -5.54 -11.91
N SER A 291 11.67 -5.12 -12.41
CA SER A 291 11.23 -5.42 -13.78
C SER A 291 12.22 -4.91 -14.83
N TYR A 292 12.63 -3.64 -14.71
CA TYR A 292 13.59 -3.01 -15.63
C TYR A 292 14.98 -3.65 -15.56
N LEU A 293 15.50 -3.88 -14.36
CA LEU A 293 16.85 -4.43 -14.21
C LEU A 293 16.90 -5.90 -14.65
N LYS A 294 15.81 -6.67 -14.51
CA LYS A 294 15.72 -8.03 -15.05
C LYS A 294 15.79 -8.14 -16.56
N SER A 295 15.19 -7.18 -17.26
CA SER A 295 15.17 -7.21 -18.72
C SER A 295 16.42 -6.61 -19.36
N ARG A 296 17.12 -5.66 -18.72
CA ARG A 296 18.17 -4.88 -19.39
C ARG A 296 19.57 -4.96 -18.78
N TYR A 297 19.70 -5.41 -17.53
CA TYR A 297 20.98 -5.33 -16.83
C TYR A 297 21.95 -6.47 -17.17
N ASN A 298 21.43 -7.67 -17.49
CA ASN A 298 22.24 -8.87 -17.72
C ASN A 298 22.64 -9.10 -19.18
N ASP A 299 21.86 -8.61 -20.15
CA ASP A 299 22.20 -8.70 -21.59
C ASP A 299 23.42 -7.83 -21.95
N VAL A 300 23.90 -7.07 -20.98
CA VAL A 300 25.00 -6.14 -21.11
C VAL A 300 26.23 -6.70 -20.39
N VAL A 301 27.21 -7.17 -21.17
CA VAL A 301 28.56 -7.52 -20.66
C VAL A 301 29.36 -6.26 -20.31
N ASP A 302 29.08 -5.15 -21.00
CA ASP A 302 29.80 -3.88 -20.91
C ASP A 302 29.37 -3.05 -19.69
N LYS A 303 30.31 -2.86 -18.74
CA LYS A 303 30.11 -2.07 -17.52
C LYS A 303 29.51 -0.68 -17.80
N SER A 304 29.92 -0.02 -18.89
CA SER A 304 29.42 1.32 -19.23
C SER A 304 27.91 1.33 -19.54
N LYS A 305 27.39 0.27 -20.20
CA LYS A 305 25.96 0.21 -20.49
C LYS A 305 25.14 -0.25 -19.27
N LYS A 306 25.73 -0.96 -18.31
CA LYS A 306 25.09 -1.23 -17.00
C LYS A 306 24.86 0.06 -16.21
N GLU A 307 25.84 0.96 -16.21
CA GLU A 307 25.70 2.28 -15.60
C GLU A 307 24.66 3.14 -16.32
N ALA A 308 24.63 3.11 -17.65
CA ALA A 308 23.59 3.78 -18.44
C ALA A 308 22.19 3.23 -18.11
N ALA A 309 22.03 1.91 -17.94
CA ALA A 309 20.75 1.31 -17.56
C ALA A 309 20.26 1.81 -16.20
N LEU A 310 21.14 1.87 -15.18
CA LEU A 310 20.78 2.42 -13.87
C LEU A 310 20.38 3.89 -13.95
N LYS A 311 21.09 4.69 -14.76
CA LYS A 311 20.75 6.09 -15.00
C LYS A 311 19.36 6.23 -15.63
N ILE A 312 19.04 5.40 -16.62
CA ILE A 312 17.71 5.39 -17.25
C ILE A 312 16.61 5.06 -16.23
N VAL A 313 16.81 4.03 -15.40
CA VAL A 313 15.83 3.68 -14.36
C VAL A 313 15.68 4.81 -13.35
N PHE A 314 16.78 5.46 -12.96
CA PHE A 314 16.74 6.62 -12.09
C PHE A 314 15.92 7.76 -12.71
N GLU A 315 16.16 8.11 -13.97
CA GLU A 315 15.41 9.16 -14.66
C GLU A 315 13.91 8.85 -14.75
N ILE A 316 13.55 7.60 -15.09
CA ILE A 316 12.15 7.18 -15.18
C ILE A 316 11.45 7.24 -13.82
N MET A 317 12.10 6.73 -12.77
CA MET A 317 11.46 6.58 -11.46
C MET A 317 11.48 7.85 -10.63
N ALA A 318 12.54 8.66 -10.74
CA ALA A 318 12.81 9.78 -9.85
C ALA A 318 12.57 11.15 -10.49
N ASN A 319 12.61 11.23 -11.83
CA ASN A 319 12.34 12.45 -12.61
C ASN A 319 11.16 12.27 -13.59
N ALA A 320 10.19 11.42 -13.21
CA ALA A 320 9.00 11.17 -14.00
C ALA A 320 8.28 12.48 -14.35
N LYS A 321 8.07 12.72 -15.65
CA LYS A 321 7.34 13.89 -16.14
C LYS A 321 5.87 13.86 -15.71
N GLU A 322 5.23 15.03 -15.71
CA GLU A 322 3.79 15.13 -15.55
C GLU A 322 3.05 14.27 -16.60
N GLY A 323 1.97 13.62 -16.18
CA GLY A 323 1.23 12.65 -17.02
C GLY A 323 1.85 11.25 -17.11
N SER A 324 3.11 11.06 -16.72
CA SER A 324 3.75 9.74 -16.70
C SER A 324 3.11 8.80 -15.68
N SER A 325 3.00 7.50 -16.03
CA SER A 325 2.60 6.44 -15.09
C SER A 325 3.54 6.30 -13.88
N TYR A 326 4.79 6.76 -14.03
CA TYR A 326 5.82 6.75 -12.98
C TYR A 326 5.77 8.01 -12.09
N ASN A 327 4.94 9.01 -12.42
CA ASN A 327 4.70 10.15 -11.54
C ASN A 327 3.75 9.74 -10.41
N TYR A 328 4.29 9.01 -9.42
CA TYR A 328 3.50 8.44 -8.33
C TYR A 328 2.85 9.49 -7.43
N PHE A 329 3.40 10.70 -7.39
CA PHE A 329 2.97 11.75 -6.46
C PHE A 329 2.16 12.88 -7.11
N GLY A 330 2.10 12.95 -8.44
CA GLY A 330 1.35 13.99 -9.16
C GLY A 330 -0.11 14.06 -8.73
N ARG A 331 -0.78 12.90 -8.57
CA ARG A 331 -2.16 12.85 -8.06
C ARG A 331 -2.27 13.34 -6.61
N ALA A 332 -1.33 12.98 -5.74
CA ALA A 332 -1.33 13.43 -4.35
C ALA A 332 -1.11 14.95 -4.26
N ARG A 333 -0.15 15.49 -5.02
CA ARG A 333 0.11 16.93 -5.12
C ARG A 333 -1.13 17.69 -5.59
N LYS A 334 -1.76 17.20 -6.66
CA LYS A 334 -3.00 17.77 -7.21
C LYS A 334 -4.11 17.76 -6.16
N TYR A 335 -4.33 16.60 -5.53
CA TYR A 335 -5.31 16.45 -4.46
C TYR A 335 -5.11 17.48 -3.33
N PHE A 336 -3.88 17.67 -2.85
CA PHE A 336 -3.66 18.64 -1.77
C PHE A 336 -3.83 20.10 -2.21
N ARG A 337 -3.23 20.48 -3.33
CA ARG A 337 -3.28 21.87 -3.83
C ARG A 337 -4.69 22.28 -4.24
N GLU A 338 -5.39 21.41 -4.95
CA GLU A 338 -6.65 21.77 -5.61
C GLU A 338 -7.88 21.35 -4.82
N ILE A 339 -7.78 20.30 -3.99
CA ILE A 339 -8.96 19.75 -3.30
C ILE A 339 -8.88 20.06 -1.81
N PHE A 340 -7.75 19.74 -1.16
CA PHE A 340 -7.63 19.87 0.28
C PHE A 340 -7.63 21.32 0.76
N PHE A 341 -6.73 22.18 0.24
CA PHE A 341 -6.67 23.59 0.67
C PHE A 341 -7.76 24.48 0.11
N GLN A 342 -8.55 23.98 -0.85
CA GLN A 342 -9.74 24.67 -1.34
C GLN A 342 -11.01 24.27 -0.56
N GLY A 343 -10.89 23.42 0.46
CA GLY A 343 -12.03 22.95 1.25
C GLY A 343 -13.00 22.05 0.48
N LYS A 344 -12.58 21.44 -0.63
CA LYS A 344 -13.42 20.62 -1.53
C LYS A 344 -13.51 19.14 -1.13
N HIS A 345 -12.90 18.76 -0.02
CA HIS A 345 -12.94 17.41 0.55
C HIS A 345 -13.20 17.52 2.04
N THR A 346 -13.93 16.58 2.65
CA THR A 346 -14.38 16.62 4.06
C THR A 346 -13.30 17.08 5.04
N LEU A 347 -12.12 16.45 5.04
CA LEU A 347 -11.01 16.88 5.90
C LEU A 347 -10.50 18.29 5.59
N GLY A 348 -10.41 18.65 4.30
CA GLY A 348 -9.99 19.99 3.89
C GLY A 348 -11.00 21.05 4.29
N GLU A 349 -12.30 20.74 4.18
CA GLU A 349 -13.40 21.60 4.61
C GLU A 349 -13.34 21.89 6.10
N ILE A 350 -13.09 20.87 6.93
CA ILE A 350 -12.93 21.03 8.38
C ILE A 350 -11.75 21.95 8.67
N ILE A 351 -10.56 21.69 8.13
CA ILE A 351 -9.38 22.56 8.34
C ILE A 351 -9.67 23.99 7.88
N TYR A 352 -10.28 24.14 6.71
CA TYR A 352 -10.58 25.44 6.11
C TYR A 352 -11.55 26.25 6.98
N LYS A 353 -12.59 25.60 7.52
CA LYS A 353 -13.58 26.23 8.42
C LYS A 353 -13.01 26.50 9.80
N ASP A 354 -12.37 25.52 10.43
CA ASP A 354 -11.90 25.59 11.81
C ASP A 354 -10.74 26.59 11.97
N LEU A 355 -9.83 26.64 11.00
CA LEU A 355 -8.76 27.65 10.95
C LEU A 355 -9.21 28.98 10.32
N LYS A 356 -10.46 29.08 9.87
CA LYS A 356 -11.04 30.26 9.21
C LYS A 356 -10.14 30.79 8.08
N LEU A 357 -9.68 29.88 7.21
CA LEU A 357 -8.73 30.22 6.14
C LEU A 357 -9.32 31.15 5.08
N ASP A 358 -10.65 31.27 5.00
CA ASP A 358 -11.36 32.29 4.21
C ASP A 358 -11.12 33.72 4.71
N LYS A 359 -10.88 33.88 6.03
CA LYS A 359 -10.71 35.18 6.69
C LYS A 359 -9.25 35.45 7.07
N ASN A 360 -8.40 34.43 7.06
CA ASN A 360 -6.99 34.52 7.46
C ASN A 360 -6.06 34.14 6.29
N GLU A 361 -5.95 35.04 5.31
CA GLU A 361 -5.12 34.82 4.12
C GLU A 361 -3.63 34.65 4.49
N ALA A 362 -3.15 35.32 5.55
CA ALA A 362 -1.76 35.17 6.00
C ALA A 362 -1.46 33.74 6.49
N LEU A 363 -2.31 33.18 7.35
CA LEU A 363 -2.17 31.79 7.81
C LEU A 363 -2.30 30.80 6.66
N LYS A 364 -3.25 31.03 5.74
CA LYS A 364 -3.42 30.21 4.54
C LYS A 364 -2.16 30.17 3.69
N GLN A 365 -1.58 31.33 3.37
CA GLN A 365 -0.33 31.41 2.60
C GLN A 365 0.85 30.78 3.34
N LYS A 366 0.92 30.94 4.67
CA LYS A 366 1.93 30.29 5.51
C LYS A 366 1.84 28.76 5.41
N ILE A 367 0.64 28.19 5.54
CA ILE A 367 0.40 26.75 5.41
C ILE A 367 0.73 26.25 3.99
N LEU A 368 0.35 26.99 2.95
CA LEU A 368 0.68 26.65 1.56
C LEU A 368 2.19 26.63 1.33
N ASN A 369 2.92 27.61 1.87
CA ASN A 369 4.38 27.63 1.81
C ASN A 369 5.01 26.42 2.53
N PHE A 370 4.50 26.03 3.69
CA PHE A 370 4.98 24.84 4.39
C PHE A 370 4.67 23.56 3.61
N PHE A 371 3.50 23.49 2.98
CA PHE A 371 3.14 22.40 2.10
C PHE A 371 4.13 22.27 0.94
N GLU A 372 4.40 23.34 0.20
CA GLU A 372 5.33 23.32 -0.94
C GLU A 372 6.75 22.94 -0.53
N GLN A 373 7.22 23.45 0.62
CA GLN A 373 8.53 23.09 1.17
C GLN A 373 8.61 21.60 1.51
N GLN A 374 7.60 21.06 2.20
CA GLN A 374 7.61 19.64 2.58
C GLN A 374 7.35 18.72 1.37
N ASP A 375 6.55 19.14 0.39
CA ASP A 375 6.30 18.43 -0.87
C ASP A 375 7.62 18.24 -1.64
N LYS A 376 8.35 19.33 -1.86
CA LYS A 376 9.66 19.29 -2.51
C LYS A 376 10.64 18.39 -1.75
N LYS A 377 10.76 18.61 -0.43
CA LYS A 377 11.66 17.83 0.43
C LYS A 377 11.36 16.34 0.37
N VAL A 378 10.09 15.94 0.50
CA VAL A 378 9.72 14.52 0.66
C VAL A 378 9.56 13.81 -0.68
N PHE A 379 8.81 14.39 -1.63
CA PHE A 379 8.48 13.74 -2.90
C PHE A 379 9.54 13.96 -3.98
N GLU A 380 10.43 14.95 -3.84
CA GLU A 380 11.56 15.13 -4.76
C GLU A 380 12.87 14.72 -4.11
N ASP A 381 13.32 15.47 -3.10
CA ASP A 381 14.69 15.33 -2.60
C ASP A 381 14.92 13.98 -1.90
N GLU A 382 14.10 13.67 -0.89
CA GLU A 382 14.21 12.40 -0.16
C GLU A 382 13.91 11.21 -1.08
N TYR A 383 12.89 11.30 -1.93
CA TYR A 383 12.52 10.21 -2.84
C TYR A 383 13.61 9.93 -3.88
N LYS A 384 14.19 10.95 -4.52
CA LYS A 384 15.34 10.79 -5.42
C LYS A 384 16.51 10.11 -4.71
N GLN A 385 16.81 10.51 -3.48
CA GLN A 385 17.86 9.85 -2.70
C GLN A 385 17.55 8.37 -2.43
N ILE A 386 16.29 8.03 -2.14
CA ILE A 386 15.88 6.64 -1.91
C ILE A 386 16.02 5.81 -3.17
N ILE A 387 15.53 6.28 -4.32
CA ILE A 387 15.69 5.59 -5.61
C ILE A 387 17.17 5.40 -5.91
N TRP A 388 17.97 6.47 -5.79
CA TRP A 388 19.40 6.40 -6.07
C TRP A 388 20.12 5.38 -5.19
N ARG A 389 19.89 5.42 -3.87
CA ARG A 389 20.48 4.46 -2.93
C ARG A 389 20.02 3.03 -3.20
N GLY A 390 18.76 2.83 -3.58
CA GLY A 390 18.22 1.53 -3.95
C GLY A 390 18.94 0.94 -5.17
N LEU A 391 19.10 1.74 -6.23
CA LEU A 391 19.83 1.34 -7.44
C LEU A 391 21.31 1.07 -7.16
N TYR A 392 21.94 1.89 -6.32
CA TYR A 392 23.33 1.68 -5.91
C TYR A 392 23.50 0.37 -5.12
N VAL A 393 22.60 0.07 -4.17
CA VAL A 393 22.62 -1.19 -3.41
C VAL A 393 22.46 -2.39 -4.35
N TYR A 394 21.54 -2.31 -5.31
CA TYR A 394 21.36 -3.36 -6.29
C TYR A 394 22.66 -3.63 -7.06
N LYS A 395 23.28 -2.56 -7.60
CA LYS A 395 24.57 -2.64 -8.30
C LYS A 395 25.65 -3.25 -7.40
N LEU A 396 25.75 -2.79 -6.14
CA LEU A 396 26.76 -3.24 -5.19
C LEU A 396 26.66 -4.74 -4.90
N LEU A 397 25.44 -5.28 -4.77
CA LEU A 397 25.23 -6.72 -4.58
C LEU A 397 25.67 -7.51 -5.82
N ILE A 398 25.31 -7.06 -7.03
CA ILE A 398 25.76 -7.72 -8.27
C ILE A 398 27.29 -7.68 -8.40
N ASP A 399 27.91 -6.52 -8.19
CA ASP A 399 29.37 -6.36 -8.25
C ASP A 399 30.10 -7.19 -7.18
N SER A 400 29.42 -7.53 -6.09
CA SER A 400 29.94 -8.41 -5.03
C SER A 400 29.74 -9.89 -5.34
N GLY A 401 29.26 -10.24 -6.54
CA GLY A 401 29.13 -11.62 -7.02
C GLY A 401 27.77 -12.28 -6.79
N TYR A 402 26.78 -11.55 -6.26
CA TYR A 402 25.41 -12.09 -6.14
C TYR A 402 24.74 -12.14 -7.51
N SER A 403 24.00 -13.20 -7.77
CA SER A 403 23.15 -13.25 -8.96
C SER A 403 22.01 -12.24 -8.86
N GLN A 404 21.34 -11.98 -9.98
CA GLN A 404 20.15 -11.15 -9.99
C GLN A 404 19.04 -11.74 -9.10
N GLU A 405 18.75 -13.03 -9.23
CA GLU A 405 17.70 -13.71 -8.47
C GLU A 405 18.00 -13.63 -6.97
N GLN A 406 19.25 -13.82 -6.58
CA GLN A 406 19.69 -13.64 -5.19
C GLN A 406 19.49 -12.20 -4.73
N THR A 407 19.92 -11.22 -5.54
CA THR A 407 19.77 -9.80 -5.23
C THR A 407 18.29 -9.40 -5.06
N VAL A 408 17.41 -9.87 -5.95
CA VAL A 408 15.97 -9.66 -5.85
C VAL A 408 15.41 -10.33 -4.58
N ALA A 409 15.76 -11.59 -4.32
CA ALA A 409 15.27 -12.32 -3.15
C ALA A 409 15.66 -11.65 -1.82
N LEU A 410 16.87 -11.07 -1.75
CA LEU A 410 17.35 -10.35 -0.57
C LEU A 410 16.60 -9.02 -0.33
N LEU A 411 16.11 -8.38 -1.40
CA LEU A 411 15.59 -7.02 -1.35
C LEU A 411 14.06 -6.92 -1.46
N ILE A 412 13.40 -7.94 -2.00
CA ILE A 412 11.97 -7.89 -2.35
C ILE A 412 11.06 -7.67 -1.13
N ASN A 413 11.42 -8.23 0.02
CA ASN A 413 10.65 -8.13 1.26
C ASN A 413 10.98 -6.87 2.08
N GLU A 414 11.97 -6.09 1.64
CA GLU A 414 12.43 -4.92 2.37
C GLU A 414 11.89 -3.63 1.74
N PRO A 415 11.48 -2.62 2.54
CA PRO A 415 11.22 -1.28 2.05
C PRO A 415 12.44 -0.71 1.33
N LEU A 416 12.23 0.06 0.26
CA LEU A 416 13.32 0.58 -0.58
C LEU A 416 14.31 1.43 0.22
N ILE A 417 13.82 2.27 1.13
CA ILE A 417 14.65 3.05 2.07
C ILE A 417 15.55 2.20 2.99
N LYS A 418 15.22 0.92 3.22
CA LYS A 418 15.99 0.01 4.10
C LYS A 418 17.04 -0.80 3.34
N TRP A 419 17.02 -0.83 2.01
CA TRP A 419 18.00 -1.58 1.22
C TRP A 419 19.47 -1.30 1.58
N PRO A 420 19.89 -0.05 1.87
CA PRO A 420 21.25 0.20 2.34
C PRO A 420 21.61 -0.61 3.59
N LYS A 421 20.69 -0.76 4.55
CA LYS A 421 20.93 -1.54 5.78
C LYS A 421 21.06 -3.04 5.49
N VAL A 422 20.30 -3.54 4.51
CA VAL A 422 20.41 -4.93 4.03
C VAL A 422 21.80 -5.17 3.46
N ALA A 423 22.29 -4.28 2.59
CA ALA A 423 23.63 -4.37 2.03
C ALA A 423 24.72 -4.35 3.11
N VAL A 424 24.63 -3.47 4.12
CA VAL A 424 25.58 -3.45 5.24
C VAL A 424 25.61 -4.78 5.99
N ARG A 425 24.43 -5.36 6.25
CA ARG A 425 24.33 -6.64 6.97
C ARG A 425 24.97 -7.79 6.19
N ILE A 426 24.83 -7.80 4.88
CA ILE A 426 25.29 -8.89 4.00
C ILE A 426 26.78 -8.75 3.66
N LEU A 427 27.23 -7.54 3.34
CA LEU A 427 28.58 -7.28 2.82
C LEU A 427 29.57 -6.82 3.91
N GLY A 428 29.08 -6.47 5.10
CA GLY A 428 29.90 -5.91 6.18
C GLY A 428 30.46 -4.51 5.89
N LYS A 429 30.01 -3.85 4.81
CA LYS A 429 30.50 -2.54 4.36
C LYS A 429 29.36 -1.54 4.24
N SER A 430 29.57 -0.32 4.74
CA SER A 430 28.62 0.77 4.55
C SER A 430 28.64 1.25 3.09
N PRO A 431 27.51 1.34 2.38
CA PRO A 431 27.46 1.91 1.04
C PRO A 431 27.77 3.42 1.01
N HIS A 432 27.99 4.07 2.16
CA HIS A 432 28.24 5.51 2.26
C HIS A 432 29.72 5.88 2.40
N SER A 433 30.64 4.91 2.41
CA SER A 433 32.09 5.17 2.59
C SER A 433 32.87 5.38 1.28
N GLN A 434 32.21 5.59 0.13
CA GLN A 434 32.88 5.79 -1.17
C GLN A 434 32.25 6.91 -2.03
N GLY A 435 31.58 7.89 -1.41
CA GLY A 435 31.02 9.05 -2.10
C GLY A 435 31.78 10.32 -1.79
#